data_AF-A0A1G3R5Q2-F1
#
_entry.id   AF-A0A1G3R5Q2-F1
#
_cell.length_a   1.000
_cell.length_b   1.000
_cell.length_c   1.000
_cell.angle_alpha   90.00
_cell.angle_beta   90.00
_cell.angle_gamma   90.00
#
_symmetry.space_group_name_H-M   'P 1'
#
loop_
_entity.id
_entity.type
_entity.pdbx_description
1 polymer ?
#
loop_
_entity_poly.entity_id
_entity_poly.type
_entity_poly.pdbx_seq_one_letter_code
_entity_poly.pdbx_strand_id
1 'polypeptide(L)'
;MAWILAPVAGVALLFFLVLPGVGAFLARARWRMFRRALHAVSRWPSADARHEPPSAGAGEPDGFVGFHRFFGSLEALQGDDRIWLSGAAGSVAVDLRGVSVYLLPAAEGAGRARVDEELSSVPWNRIFALSEGTTLLVGGALYREEGRSVFKARDGTPPLALIYDCPRSAIMRRAIRGGRQVNEYWNPFTLPSLVTGSFILAVLAWILLGRPDARFAAVAAIAAAIGPLTPFLPPAFPLYFLYRLSWRRGRRLRAERDLANLPLRWFPSQTGGADRFVTLLPDLESYAMLRGTLVDDRTLEAGGLSVRLPEGCTLASGSEVWAFGAWREDAAGVSLAEPDDPLAELAVVAGDPRERAARCSSGARRYLAASAVLIGLAVAVNLFLVLFLAARLIG
;
A
#
# COMPACT_ATOMS: atom_id res chain seq x y z
N MET A 1 -1.89 23.65 41.75
CA MET A 1 -2.68 22.72 40.92
C MET A 1 -2.09 22.50 39.52
N ALA A 2 -1.90 23.53 38.68
CA ALA A 2 -1.43 23.36 37.30
C ALA A 2 -0.12 22.55 37.17
N TRP A 3 0.87 22.83 38.02
CA TRP A 3 2.15 22.12 38.04
C TRP A 3 2.05 20.63 38.42
N ILE A 4 1.03 20.23 39.18
CA ILE A 4 0.81 18.83 39.58
C ILE A 4 0.11 18.04 38.45
N LEU A 5 -0.71 18.70 37.63
CA LEU A 5 -1.36 18.10 36.46
C LEU A 5 -0.44 18.00 35.25
N ALA A 6 0.55 18.89 35.14
CA ALA A 6 1.53 18.89 34.05
C ALA A 6 2.19 17.52 33.79
N PRO A 7 2.71 16.78 34.80
CA PRO A 7 3.30 15.45 34.55
C PRO A 7 2.27 14.43 34.06
N VAL A 8 1.04 14.45 34.58
CA VAL A 8 -0.05 13.56 34.13
C VAL A 8 -0.36 13.80 32.66
N ALA A 9 -0.57 15.07 32.29
CA ALA A 9 -0.84 15.46 30.91
C ALA A 9 0.36 15.16 29.99
N GLY A 10 1.59 15.40 30.45
CA GLY A 10 2.81 15.12 29.70
C GLY A 10 2.98 13.63 29.37
N VAL A 11 2.77 12.75 30.35
CA VAL A 11 2.82 11.29 30.13
C VAL A 11 1.70 10.85 29.18
N ALA A 12 0.46 11.29 29.41
CA ALA A 12 -0.67 10.93 28.53
C ALA A 12 -0.44 11.40 27.09
N LEU A 13 0.02 12.65 26.90
CA LEU A 13 0.31 13.20 25.58
C LEU A 13 1.42 12.42 24.87
N LEU A 14 2.53 12.15 25.56
CA LEU A 14 3.67 11.45 24.99
C LEU A 14 3.29 10.02 24.57
N PHE A 15 2.70 9.25 25.49
CA PHE A 15 2.49 7.83 25.30
C PHE A 15 1.20 7.48 24.53
N PHE A 16 0.15 8.31 24.61
CA PHE A 16 -1.12 7.99 23.93
C PHE A 16 -1.30 8.74 22.62
N LEU A 17 -0.56 9.84 22.38
CA LEU A 17 -0.68 10.62 21.15
C LEU A 17 0.63 10.67 20.35
N VAL A 18 1.73 11.13 20.95
CA VAL A 18 2.98 11.41 20.20
C VAL A 18 3.60 10.12 19.67
N LEU A 19 3.87 9.14 20.53
CA LEU A 19 4.52 7.89 20.11
C LEU A 19 3.68 7.09 19.09
N PRO A 20 2.38 6.81 19.33
CA PRO A 20 1.52 6.18 18.31
C PRO A 20 1.42 7.02 17.03
N GLY A 21 1.37 8.35 17.16
CA GLY A 21 1.33 9.29 16.05
C GLY A 21 2.57 9.20 15.16
N VAL A 22 3.77 9.23 15.74
CA VAL A 22 5.05 9.02 15.03
C VAL A 22 5.02 7.68 14.29
N GLY A 23 4.58 6.60 14.96
CA GLY A 23 4.42 5.30 14.32
C GLY A 23 3.48 5.32 13.10
N ALA A 24 2.36 6.04 13.19
CA ALA A 24 1.43 6.19 12.07
C ALA A 24 2.04 7.00 10.90
N PHE A 25 2.84 8.03 11.19
CA PHE A 25 3.57 8.77 10.16
C PHE A 25 4.63 7.91 9.47
N LEU A 26 5.39 7.11 10.23
CA LEU A 26 6.38 6.18 9.69
C LEU A 26 5.73 5.11 8.81
N ALA A 27 4.62 4.53 9.25
CA ALA A 27 3.81 3.61 8.45
C ALA A 27 3.38 4.22 7.10
N ARG A 28 2.84 5.44 7.13
CA ARG A 28 2.47 6.19 5.91
C ARG A 28 3.68 6.50 5.04
N ALA A 29 4.81 6.85 5.62
CA ALA A 29 6.04 7.13 4.87
C ALA A 29 6.55 5.87 4.17
N ARG A 30 6.57 4.72 4.86
CA ARG A 30 6.94 3.42 4.30
C ARG A 30 6.04 3.01 3.15
N TRP A 31 4.72 3.13 3.30
CA TRP A 31 3.77 2.88 2.20
C TRP A 31 4.03 3.81 1.01
N ARG A 32 4.24 5.11 1.23
CA ARG A 32 4.55 6.06 0.15
C ARG A 32 5.87 5.73 -0.55
N MET A 33 6.87 5.24 0.17
CA MET A 33 8.15 4.83 -0.40
C MET A 33 7.98 3.57 -1.25
N PHE A 34 7.38 2.51 -0.71
CA PHE A 34 7.07 1.29 -1.45
C PHE A 34 6.25 1.57 -2.70
N ARG A 35 5.16 2.37 -2.57
CA ARG A 35 4.31 2.72 -3.73
C ARG A 35 5.09 3.47 -4.81
N ARG A 36 5.99 4.38 -4.44
CA ARG A 36 6.85 5.08 -5.40
C ARG A 36 7.82 4.12 -6.09
N ALA A 37 8.47 3.23 -5.33
CA ALA A 37 9.37 2.22 -5.86
C ALA A 37 8.62 1.28 -6.83
N LEU A 38 7.46 0.77 -6.44
CA LEU A 38 6.63 -0.10 -7.28
C LEU A 38 6.19 0.59 -8.57
N HIS A 39 5.79 1.88 -8.51
CA HIS A 39 5.47 2.63 -9.73
C HIS A 39 6.70 2.86 -10.61
N ALA A 40 7.87 3.12 -10.04
CA ALA A 40 9.12 3.25 -10.79
C ALA A 40 9.47 1.92 -11.49
N VAL A 41 9.47 0.81 -10.75
CA VAL A 41 9.68 -0.55 -11.26
C VAL A 41 8.70 -0.85 -12.39
N SER A 42 7.43 -0.44 -12.26
CA SER A 42 6.45 -0.67 -13.33
C SER A 42 6.83 -0.09 -14.67
N ARG A 43 7.63 0.97 -14.70
CA ARG A 43 8.07 1.67 -15.92
C ARG A 43 9.46 1.26 -16.41
N TRP A 44 10.18 0.43 -15.65
CA TRP A 44 11.50 -0.03 -16.06
C TRP A 44 11.39 -1.17 -17.07
N PRO A 45 12.30 -1.25 -18.04
CA PRO A 45 12.36 -2.37 -18.97
C PRO A 45 12.67 -3.66 -18.22
N SER A 46 12.22 -4.79 -18.79
CA SER A 46 12.57 -6.11 -18.28
C SER A 46 14.05 -6.36 -18.48
N ALA A 47 14.72 -7.00 -17.53
CA ALA A 47 16.08 -7.53 -17.67
C ALA A 47 16.05 -8.79 -18.56
N ASP A 48 15.58 -8.67 -19.80
CA ASP A 48 15.62 -9.73 -20.80
C ASP A 48 16.90 -9.62 -21.63
N ALA A 49 17.73 -10.67 -21.58
CA ALA A 49 18.98 -10.77 -22.32
C ALA A 49 18.78 -10.58 -23.84
N ARG A 50 17.57 -10.80 -24.35
CA ARG A 50 17.24 -10.61 -25.79
C ARG A 50 17.19 -9.14 -26.24
N HIS A 51 17.01 -8.20 -25.32
CA HIS A 51 16.82 -6.78 -25.64
C HIS A 51 17.98 -5.91 -25.17
N GLU A 52 19.00 -6.47 -24.52
CA GLU A 52 20.22 -5.72 -24.24
C GLU A 52 20.96 -5.47 -25.55
N PRO A 53 21.11 -4.20 -25.99
CA PRO A 53 21.92 -3.92 -27.16
C PRO A 53 23.34 -4.47 -26.91
N PRO A 54 23.95 -5.14 -27.90
CA PRO A 54 25.33 -5.60 -27.76
C PRO A 54 26.18 -4.41 -27.35
N SER A 55 26.85 -4.52 -26.20
CA SER A 55 27.61 -3.43 -25.59
C SER A 55 28.53 -2.81 -26.64
N ALA A 56 28.26 -1.56 -27.00
CA ALA A 56 29.04 -0.80 -27.98
C ALA A 56 30.40 -0.45 -27.36
N GLY A 57 31.35 -1.36 -27.46
CA GLY A 57 32.70 -1.22 -26.93
C GLY A 57 33.13 -2.45 -26.14
N ALA A 58 33.85 -3.34 -26.80
CA ALA A 58 34.42 -4.58 -26.25
C ALA A 58 35.54 -4.36 -25.22
N GLY A 59 35.41 -3.36 -24.33
CA GLY A 59 36.47 -2.93 -23.41
C GLY A 59 36.13 -2.90 -21.93
N GLU A 60 34.86 -2.73 -21.54
CA GLU A 60 34.44 -2.80 -20.13
C GLU A 60 33.28 -3.82 -19.98
N PRO A 61 33.59 -5.09 -19.64
CA PRO A 61 32.59 -6.15 -19.53
C PRO A 61 31.73 -6.06 -18.26
N ASP A 62 32.15 -5.26 -17.28
CA ASP A 62 31.49 -5.10 -15.99
C ASP A 62 31.08 -3.65 -15.75
N GLY A 63 29.89 -3.43 -15.20
CA GLY A 63 29.40 -2.08 -14.97
C GLY A 63 27.89 -1.96 -14.83
N PHE A 64 27.43 -0.74 -14.63
CA PHE A 64 26.02 -0.42 -14.52
C PHE A 64 25.33 -0.50 -15.89
N VAL A 65 24.31 -1.34 -15.99
CA VAL A 65 23.51 -1.50 -17.22
C VAL A 65 22.38 -0.47 -17.27
N GLY A 66 21.68 -0.29 -16.15
CA GLY A 66 20.49 0.54 -16.11
C GLY A 66 19.57 0.18 -14.95
N PHE A 67 18.41 0.82 -14.91
CA PHE A 67 17.33 0.40 -14.01
C PHE A 67 16.42 -0.57 -14.74
N HIS A 68 16.32 -1.80 -14.24
CA HIS A 68 15.54 -2.87 -14.84
C HIS A 68 14.61 -3.51 -13.82
N ARG A 69 13.66 -4.30 -14.32
CA ARG A 69 12.83 -5.20 -13.51
C ARG A 69 13.00 -6.63 -13.97
N PHE A 70 12.77 -7.58 -13.09
CA PHE A 70 12.86 -9.00 -13.40
C PHE A 70 11.77 -9.77 -12.67
N PHE A 71 11.13 -10.69 -13.38
CA PHE A 71 10.17 -11.64 -12.85
C PHE A 71 10.76 -13.03 -12.93
N GLY A 72 10.95 -13.67 -11.79
CA GLY A 72 11.54 -15.00 -11.74
C GLY A 72 11.12 -15.78 -10.52
N SER A 73 11.64 -17.00 -10.45
CA SER A 73 11.48 -17.90 -9.33
C SER A 73 12.83 -18.09 -8.66
N LEU A 74 12.83 -18.25 -7.34
CA LEU A 74 14.04 -18.53 -6.58
C LEU A 74 14.63 -19.88 -7.03
N GLU A 75 15.87 -19.84 -7.53
CA GLU A 75 16.63 -21.00 -7.98
C GLU A 75 17.61 -21.44 -6.90
N ALA A 76 18.42 -20.51 -6.37
CA ALA A 76 19.42 -20.84 -5.36
C ALA A 76 19.70 -19.66 -4.42
N LEU A 77 20.19 -19.97 -3.22
CA LEU A 77 20.76 -19.01 -2.29
C LEU A 77 22.29 -19.11 -2.36
N GLN A 78 22.99 -17.99 -2.50
CA GLN A 78 24.45 -17.92 -2.51
C GLN A 78 24.93 -17.09 -1.32
N GLY A 79 25.42 -17.77 -0.29
CA GLY A 79 25.79 -17.13 0.98
C GLY A 79 24.58 -16.53 1.69
N ASP A 80 24.80 -15.49 2.49
CA ASP A 80 23.77 -14.92 3.36
C ASP A 80 22.92 -13.84 2.68
N ASP A 81 23.46 -13.13 1.69
CA ASP A 81 22.85 -11.91 1.13
C ASP A 81 22.49 -12.01 -0.35
N ARG A 82 22.82 -13.10 -1.06
CA ARG A 82 22.62 -13.16 -2.52
C ARG A 82 21.68 -14.30 -2.90
N ILE A 83 20.73 -14.00 -3.77
CA ILE A 83 19.81 -14.99 -4.34
C ILE A 83 19.92 -15.04 -5.85
N TRP A 84 19.72 -16.21 -6.42
CA TRP A 84 19.61 -16.44 -7.86
C TRP A 84 18.14 -16.63 -8.22
N LEU A 85 17.68 -15.85 -9.18
CA LEU A 85 16.33 -15.94 -9.72
C LEU A 85 16.40 -16.44 -11.16
N SER A 86 15.66 -17.50 -11.47
CA SER A 86 15.49 -18.02 -12.82
C SER A 86 14.22 -17.47 -13.45
N GLY A 87 14.27 -17.11 -14.73
CA GLY A 87 13.12 -16.57 -15.46
C GLY A 87 13.24 -16.81 -16.97
N ALA A 88 12.25 -16.32 -17.73
CA ALA A 88 12.22 -16.48 -19.19
C ALA A 88 13.42 -15.84 -19.92
N ALA A 89 14.10 -14.93 -19.24
CA ALA A 89 15.24 -14.16 -19.70
C ALA A 89 16.60 -14.74 -19.28
N GLY A 90 16.62 -15.87 -18.56
CA GLY A 90 17.82 -16.44 -17.95
C GLY A 90 17.83 -16.28 -16.42
N SER A 91 19.02 -16.43 -15.82
CA SER A 91 19.21 -16.30 -14.37
C SER A 91 19.86 -14.98 -14.01
N VAL A 92 19.32 -14.32 -12.99
CA VAL A 92 19.80 -13.03 -12.48
C VAL A 92 20.08 -13.15 -10.98
N ALA A 93 21.23 -12.65 -10.54
CA ALA A 93 21.54 -12.55 -9.12
C ALA A 93 20.95 -11.27 -8.51
N VAL A 94 20.61 -11.32 -7.23
CA VAL A 94 20.10 -10.18 -6.48
C VAL A 94 20.85 -10.10 -5.17
N ASP A 95 21.55 -8.98 -4.96
CA ASP A 95 22.15 -8.62 -3.67
C ASP A 95 21.08 -8.01 -2.77
N LEU A 96 20.77 -8.72 -1.68
CA LEU A 96 19.76 -8.39 -0.69
C LEU A 96 20.35 -7.78 0.59
N ARG A 97 21.64 -7.40 0.59
CA ARG A 97 22.24 -6.73 1.73
C ARG A 97 21.52 -5.42 2.06
N GLY A 98 20.96 -5.33 3.26
CA GLY A 98 20.18 -4.17 3.69
C GLY A 98 18.83 -4.00 2.96
N VAL A 99 18.40 -5.00 2.18
CA VAL A 99 17.13 -4.97 1.47
C VAL A 99 16.01 -5.44 2.38
N SER A 100 14.87 -4.76 2.30
CA SER A 100 13.61 -5.23 2.90
C SER A 100 12.78 -5.91 1.82
N VAL A 101 12.46 -7.18 2.02
CA VAL A 101 11.60 -7.95 1.13
C VAL A 101 10.14 -7.70 1.51
N TYR A 102 9.34 -7.40 0.52
CA TYR A 102 7.90 -7.19 0.66
C TYR A 102 7.18 -8.50 0.33
N LEU A 103 6.26 -8.93 1.20
CA LEU A 103 5.49 -10.16 0.98
C LEU A 103 4.06 -9.79 0.61
N LEU A 104 3.65 -10.12 -0.61
CA LEU A 104 2.23 -10.10 -0.96
C LEU A 104 1.55 -11.29 -0.25
N PRO A 105 0.43 -11.06 0.44
CA PRO A 105 -0.35 -12.14 1.03
C PRO A 105 -0.78 -13.14 -0.07
N ALA A 106 -0.88 -14.43 0.24
CA ALA A 106 -1.37 -15.45 -0.69
C ALA A 106 -2.83 -15.20 -1.07
N ALA A 107 -3.26 -15.58 -2.27
CA ALA A 107 -4.68 -15.49 -2.63
C ALA A 107 -5.41 -16.76 -2.19
N GLU A 108 -6.40 -16.65 -1.30
CA GLU A 108 -7.35 -17.75 -1.11
C GLU A 108 -8.41 -17.71 -2.22
N GLY A 109 -8.41 -18.70 -3.11
CA GLY A 109 -9.43 -18.86 -4.16
C GLY A 109 -9.36 -17.80 -5.28
N ALA A 110 -10.45 -17.65 -6.04
CA ALA A 110 -10.60 -16.95 -7.34
C ALA A 110 -10.15 -15.46 -7.42
N GLY A 111 -8.89 -15.17 -7.09
CA GLY A 111 -8.24 -13.87 -7.28
C GLY A 111 -8.72 -12.74 -6.37
N ARG A 112 -9.61 -13.00 -5.39
CA ARG A 112 -10.07 -11.97 -4.46
C ARG A 112 -9.17 -11.92 -3.23
N ALA A 113 -8.23 -10.98 -3.21
CA ALA A 113 -7.51 -10.62 -2.00
C ALA A 113 -8.49 -10.33 -0.86
N ARG A 114 -8.30 -10.92 0.33
CA ARG A 114 -9.13 -10.56 1.49
C ARG A 114 -8.93 -9.08 1.77
N VAL A 115 -10.04 -8.39 2.04
CA VAL A 115 -10.07 -6.93 2.26
C VAL A 115 -9.21 -6.49 3.46
N ASP A 116 -8.78 -7.43 4.30
CA ASP A 116 -8.01 -7.22 5.54
C ASP A 116 -6.57 -7.76 5.50
N GLU A 117 -6.05 -8.24 4.36
CA GLU A 117 -4.63 -8.63 4.27
C GLU A 117 -3.70 -7.41 4.13
N GLU A 118 -2.58 -7.42 4.84
CA GLU A 118 -1.56 -6.37 4.83
C GLU A 118 -0.26 -6.87 4.20
N LEU A 119 0.33 -6.04 3.34
CA LEU A 119 1.68 -6.22 2.83
C LEU A 119 2.65 -6.14 4.00
N SER A 120 3.36 -7.24 4.26
CA SER A 120 4.42 -7.22 5.25
C SER A 120 5.74 -6.81 4.59
N SER A 121 6.58 -6.15 5.36
CA SER A 121 7.93 -5.75 4.96
C SER A 121 8.87 -6.34 6.00
N VAL A 122 9.73 -7.25 5.54
CA VAL A 122 10.62 -8.03 6.39
C VAL A 122 12.05 -7.78 5.92
N PRO A 123 12.96 -7.33 6.80
CA PRO A 123 14.39 -7.28 6.48
C PRO A 123 14.88 -8.65 6.01
N TRP A 124 15.70 -8.69 4.95
CA TRP A 124 16.21 -9.95 4.38
C TRP A 124 16.84 -10.86 5.44
N ASN A 125 17.64 -10.30 6.35
CA ASN A 125 18.30 -11.04 7.44
C ASN A 125 17.34 -11.67 8.48
N ARG A 126 16.03 -11.48 8.34
CA ARG A 126 15.00 -12.17 9.15
C ARG A 126 14.25 -13.25 8.38
N ILE A 127 14.56 -13.45 7.10
CA ILE A 127 14.01 -14.52 6.27
C ILE A 127 14.99 -15.69 6.32
N PHE A 128 14.68 -16.68 7.16
CA PHE A 128 15.58 -17.83 7.40
C PHE A 128 15.48 -18.92 6.34
N ALA A 129 14.33 -19.01 5.66
CA ALA A 129 14.08 -20.03 4.66
C ALA A 129 13.14 -19.47 3.59
N LEU A 130 13.47 -19.77 2.34
CA LEU A 130 12.59 -19.63 1.19
C LEU A 130 12.63 -20.94 0.43
N SER A 131 11.46 -21.42 0.03
CA SER A 131 11.37 -22.60 -0.82
C SER A 131 11.87 -22.26 -2.23
N GLU A 132 12.61 -23.18 -2.84
CA GLU A 132 12.86 -23.14 -4.28
C GLU A 132 11.54 -22.97 -5.04
N GLY A 133 11.57 -22.21 -6.12
CA GLY A 133 10.37 -21.90 -6.90
C GLY A 133 9.54 -20.72 -6.38
N THR A 134 9.88 -20.13 -5.22
CA THR A 134 9.22 -18.91 -4.71
C THR A 134 9.29 -17.81 -5.77
N THR A 135 8.15 -17.23 -6.16
CA THR A 135 8.11 -16.21 -7.21
C THR A 135 8.39 -14.81 -6.67
N LEU A 136 9.29 -14.09 -7.36
CA LEU A 136 9.76 -12.75 -7.00
C LEU A 136 9.64 -11.79 -8.17
N LEU A 137 9.22 -10.57 -7.86
CA LEU A 137 9.46 -9.38 -8.67
C LEU A 137 10.60 -8.61 -8.02
N VAL A 138 11.67 -8.41 -8.79
CA VAL A 138 12.80 -7.55 -8.40
C VAL A 138 12.89 -6.38 -9.34
N GLY A 139 13.15 -5.19 -8.82
CA GLY A 139 13.50 -4.06 -9.66
C GLY A 139 14.49 -3.14 -8.98
N GLY A 140 15.48 -2.68 -9.73
CA GLY A 140 16.52 -1.81 -9.20
C GLY A 140 17.61 -1.55 -10.22
N ALA A 141 18.76 -1.11 -9.75
CA ALA A 141 19.94 -0.96 -10.57
C ALA A 141 20.51 -2.34 -10.92
N LEU A 142 20.59 -2.63 -12.22
CA LEU A 142 21.21 -3.83 -12.74
C LEU A 142 22.66 -3.53 -13.14
N TYR A 143 23.54 -4.46 -12.79
CA TYR A 143 24.95 -4.42 -13.15
C TYR A 143 25.34 -5.72 -13.82
N ARG A 144 26.38 -5.66 -14.64
CA ARG A 144 27.09 -6.84 -15.14
C ARG A 144 28.35 -7.02 -14.29
N GLU A 145 28.51 -8.19 -13.70
CA GLU A 145 29.67 -8.58 -12.89
C GLU A 145 30.10 -9.98 -13.33
N GLU A 146 31.33 -10.14 -13.81
CA GLU A 146 31.88 -11.41 -14.30
C GLU A 146 30.99 -12.05 -15.38
N GLY A 147 30.40 -11.21 -16.25
CA GLY A 147 29.47 -11.65 -17.30
C GLY A 147 28.08 -12.05 -16.81
N ARG A 148 27.75 -11.82 -15.54
CA ARG A 148 26.43 -12.14 -14.95
C ARG A 148 25.67 -10.87 -14.58
N SER A 149 24.35 -10.92 -14.73
CA SER A 149 23.45 -9.83 -14.35
C SER A 149 23.17 -9.89 -12.85
N VAL A 150 23.42 -8.77 -12.14
CA VAL A 150 23.26 -8.65 -10.69
C VAL A 150 22.50 -7.38 -10.34
N PHE A 151 21.37 -7.50 -9.63
CA PHE A 151 20.72 -6.36 -9.00
C PHE A 151 21.42 -6.02 -7.69
N LYS A 152 21.85 -4.76 -7.52
CA LYS A 152 22.46 -4.27 -6.27
C LYS A 152 22.02 -2.86 -5.93
N ALA A 153 22.29 -2.45 -4.69
CA ALA A 153 22.01 -1.08 -4.26
C ALA A 153 22.81 -0.07 -5.10
N ARG A 154 22.20 1.07 -5.42
CA ARG A 154 22.86 2.20 -6.09
C ARG A 154 22.54 3.49 -5.35
N ASP A 155 23.56 4.28 -5.05
CA ASP A 155 23.41 5.57 -4.34
C ASP A 155 22.59 5.43 -3.03
N GLY A 156 22.82 4.33 -2.30
CA GLY A 156 22.08 4.00 -1.08
C GLY A 156 20.63 3.56 -1.28
N THR A 157 20.16 3.43 -2.54
CA THR A 157 18.82 2.94 -2.87
C THR A 157 18.87 1.43 -3.13
N PRO A 158 18.33 0.59 -2.22
CA PRO A 158 18.27 -0.85 -2.42
C PRO A 158 17.29 -1.24 -3.54
N PRO A 159 17.46 -2.41 -4.17
CA PRO A 159 16.45 -2.95 -5.08
C PRO A 159 15.13 -3.21 -4.34
N LEU A 160 14.01 -3.02 -5.04
CA LEU A 160 12.71 -3.50 -4.59
C LEU A 160 12.67 -5.02 -4.78
N ALA A 161 12.45 -5.77 -3.71
CA ALA A 161 12.19 -7.21 -3.78
C ALA A 161 10.78 -7.50 -3.26
N LEU A 162 9.95 -8.13 -4.10
CA LEU A 162 8.55 -8.43 -3.83
C LEU A 162 8.27 -9.91 -4.07
N ILE A 163 8.07 -10.67 -2.98
CA ILE A 163 7.57 -12.05 -3.07
C ILE A 163 6.06 -11.98 -3.29
N TYR A 164 5.56 -12.74 -4.24
CA TYR A 164 4.14 -12.80 -4.54
C TYR A 164 3.67 -14.24 -4.76
N ASP A 165 2.40 -14.50 -4.45
CA ASP A 165 1.71 -15.77 -4.70
C ASP A 165 0.34 -15.45 -5.33
N CYS A 166 0.38 -15.03 -6.59
CA CYS A 166 -0.76 -14.72 -7.44
C CYS A 166 -0.36 -14.65 -8.92
N PRO A 167 -1.34 -14.69 -9.85
CA PRO A 167 -1.08 -14.38 -11.25
C PRO A 167 -0.37 -13.04 -11.41
N ARG A 168 0.53 -12.96 -12.40
CA ARG A 168 1.38 -11.77 -12.57
C ARG A 168 0.58 -10.50 -12.83
N SER A 169 -0.51 -10.58 -13.60
CA SER A 169 -1.42 -9.46 -13.85
C SER A 169 -2.17 -8.94 -12.61
N ALA A 170 -2.17 -9.70 -11.50
CA ALA A 170 -2.79 -9.27 -10.24
C ALA A 170 -1.81 -8.56 -9.29
N ILE A 171 -0.49 -8.56 -9.57
CA ILE A 171 0.55 -8.06 -8.65
C ILE A 171 0.29 -6.61 -8.27
N MET A 172 0.09 -5.71 -9.24
CA MET A 172 -0.09 -4.28 -8.97
C MET A 172 -1.36 -4.00 -8.17
N ARG A 173 -2.49 -4.56 -8.59
CA ARG A 173 -3.77 -4.44 -7.89
C ARG A 173 -3.69 -4.93 -6.44
N ARG A 174 -3.05 -6.08 -6.20
CA ARG A 174 -2.88 -6.65 -4.86
C ARG A 174 -1.91 -5.84 -4.02
N ALA A 175 -0.78 -5.43 -4.58
CA ALA A 175 0.19 -4.59 -3.88
C ALA A 175 -0.43 -3.25 -3.45
N ILE A 176 -1.31 -2.66 -4.27
CA ILE A 176 -2.02 -1.41 -3.93
C ILE A 176 -3.07 -1.60 -2.85
N ARG A 177 -3.83 -2.70 -2.91
CA ARG A 177 -4.84 -3.01 -1.89
C ARG A 177 -4.21 -3.40 -0.55
N GLY A 178 -3.27 -4.34 -0.58
CA GLY A 178 -2.61 -4.90 0.61
C GLY A 178 -1.52 -3.98 1.19
N GLY A 179 -0.92 -3.12 0.38
CA GLY A 179 0.12 -2.18 0.85
C GLY A 179 -0.35 -1.15 1.87
N ARG A 180 -1.67 -0.99 2.02
CA ARG A 180 -2.26 -0.12 3.03
C ARG A 180 -2.46 -0.89 4.34
N GLN A 181 -1.85 -0.38 5.40
CA GLN A 181 -2.01 -0.96 6.73
C GLN A 181 -3.47 -1.06 7.14
N VAL A 182 -3.80 -2.12 7.88
CA VAL A 182 -5.16 -2.29 8.42
C VAL A 182 -5.52 -1.12 9.32
N ASN A 183 -4.59 -0.70 10.17
CA ASN A 183 -4.69 0.50 10.99
C ASN A 183 -3.30 1.12 11.19
N GLU A 184 -3.11 2.32 10.63
CA GLU A 184 -1.84 3.08 10.74
C GLU A 184 -1.49 3.42 12.20
N TYR A 185 -2.50 3.53 13.07
CA TYR A 185 -2.33 3.81 14.50
C TYR A 185 -2.14 2.54 15.34
N TRP A 186 -2.25 1.35 14.74
CA TRP A 186 -1.88 0.09 15.38
C TRP A 186 -0.55 -0.39 14.80
N ASN A 187 0.52 0.22 15.27
CA ASN A 187 1.88 0.00 14.78
C ASN A 187 2.77 -0.57 15.90
N PRO A 188 4.04 -0.95 15.62
CA PRO A 188 4.93 -1.55 16.61
C PRO A 188 5.15 -0.70 17.88
N PHE A 189 4.93 0.62 17.82
CA PHE A 189 5.06 1.50 18.97
C PHE A 189 3.79 1.59 19.81
N THR A 190 2.61 1.34 19.23
CA THR A 190 1.33 1.56 19.90
C THR A 190 1.20 0.73 21.16
N LEU A 191 1.33 -0.60 21.08
CA LEU A 191 1.10 -1.47 22.24
C LEU A 191 2.12 -1.20 23.38
N PRO A 192 3.44 -1.18 23.14
CA PRO A 192 4.40 -0.82 24.19
C PRO A 192 4.13 0.56 24.79
N SER A 193 3.76 1.54 23.95
CA SER A 193 3.48 2.89 24.40
C SER A 193 2.24 2.97 25.28
N LEU A 194 1.14 2.29 24.91
CA LEU A 194 -0.07 2.22 25.72
C LEU A 194 0.21 1.56 27.09
N VAL A 195 0.88 0.41 27.11
CA VAL A 195 1.19 -0.31 28.35
C VAL A 195 2.08 0.52 29.26
N THR A 196 3.17 1.08 28.72
CA THR A 196 4.13 1.88 29.49
C THR A 196 3.49 3.16 30.02
N GLY A 197 2.72 3.86 29.19
CA GLY A 197 2.01 5.08 29.58
C GLY A 197 0.98 4.82 30.68
N SER A 198 0.15 3.79 30.53
CA SER A 198 -0.83 3.38 31.55
C SER A 198 -0.14 3.00 32.86
N PHE A 199 0.97 2.27 32.82
CA PHE A 199 1.73 1.90 34.01
C PHE A 199 2.31 3.13 34.74
N ILE A 200 2.97 4.03 34.01
CA ILE A 200 3.53 5.27 34.60
C ILE A 200 2.41 6.12 35.23
N LEU A 201 1.27 6.26 34.56
CA LEU A 201 0.12 7.00 35.09
C LEU A 201 -0.47 6.34 36.34
N ALA A 202 -0.51 5.00 36.42
CA ALA A 202 -0.95 4.30 37.61
C ALA A 202 0.02 4.50 38.79
N VAL A 203 1.34 4.48 38.55
CA VAL A 203 2.34 4.80 39.57
C VAL A 203 2.23 6.25 40.03
N LEU A 204 2.05 7.20 39.11
CA LEU A 204 1.81 8.60 39.44
C LEU A 204 0.55 8.77 40.28
N ALA A 205 -0.55 8.10 39.91
CA ALA A 205 -1.78 8.12 40.69
C ALA A 205 -1.54 7.65 42.14
N TRP A 206 -0.85 6.51 42.32
CA TRP A 206 -0.51 5.98 43.64
C TRP A 206 0.27 6.99 44.49
N ILE A 207 1.30 7.62 43.93
CA ILE A 207 2.10 8.64 44.63
C ILE A 207 1.24 9.85 45.01
N LEU A 208 0.37 10.31 44.10
CA LEU A 208 -0.47 11.49 44.31
C LEU A 208 -1.60 11.24 45.31
N LEU A 209 -2.09 10.00 45.45
CA LEU A 209 -3.12 9.64 46.44
C LEU A 209 -2.63 9.85 47.89
N GLY A 210 -1.32 9.74 48.14
CA GLY A 210 -0.73 10.02 49.46
C GLY A 210 -0.76 11.50 49.87
N ARG A 211 -1.15 12.41 48.96
CA ARG A 211 -1.14 13.86 49.19
C ARG A 211 -2.57 14.43 49.08
N PRO A 212 -3.17 14.92 50.18
CA PRO A 212 -4.55 15.43 50.17
C PRO A 212 -4.80 16.55 49.16
N ASP A 213 -3.81 17.42 48.96
CA ASP A 213 -3.81 18.53 48.01
C ASP A 213 -3.70 18.09 46.54
N ALA A 214 -3.31 16.84 46.28
CA ALA A 214 -3.12 16.28 44.94
C ALA A 214 -4.20 15.28 44.51
N ARG A 215 -5.27 15.07 45.31
CA ARG A 215 -6.34 14.10 45.01
C ARG A 215 -6.94 14.26 43.62
N PHE A 216 -7.18 15.49 43.16
CA PHE A 216 -7.69 15.74 41.82
C PHE A 216 -6.73 15.26 40.72
N ALA A 217 -5.43 15.50 40.89
CA ALA A 217 -4.41 15.02 39.95
C ALA A 217 -4.27 13.49 39.99
N ALA A 218 -4.44 12.87 41.16
CA ALA A 218 -4.50 11.42 41.28
C ALA A 218 -5.67 10.82 40.50
N VAL A 219 -6.87 11.39 40.62
CA VAL A 219 -8.05 10.98 39.84
C VAL A 219 -7.82 11.15 38.34
N ALA A 220 -7.26 12.28 37.91
CA ALA A 220 -6.91 12.51 36.51
C ALA A 220 -5.89 11.48 36.00
N ALA A 221 -4.91 11.10 36.81
CA ALA A 221 -3.92 10.08 36.48
C ALA A 221 -4.54 8.68 36.34
N ILE A 222 -5.46 8.29 37.25
CA ILE A 222 -6.21 7.02 37.14
C ILE A 222 -7.06 7.01 35.86
N ALA A 223 -7.80 8.09 35.63
CA ALA A 223 -8.67 8.22 34.46
C ALA A 223 -7.85 8.14 33.15
N ALA A 224 -6.70 8.80 33.10
CA ALA A 224 -5.78 8.72 31.98
C ALA A 224 -5.16 7.31 31.84
N ALA A 225 -4.77 6.64 32.93
CA ALA A 225 -4.20 5.30 32.89
C ALA A 225 -5.15 4.27 32.26
N ILE A 226 -6.45 4.39 32.54
CA ILE A 226 -7.51 3.52 31.98
C ILE A 226 -7.96 4.02 30.59
N GLY A 227 -7.64 5.26 30.22
CA GLY A 227 -7.98 5.92 28.95
C GLY A 227 -7.89 5.04 27.70
N PRO A 228 -6.79 4.30 27.45
CA PRO A 228 -6.67 3.44 26.28
C PRO A 228 -7.71 2.31 26.20
N LEU A 229 -8.23 1.88 27.35
CA LEU A 229 -9.27 0.84 27.45
C LEU A 229 -10.67 1.41 27.29
N THR A 230 -10.85 2.74 27.42
CA THR A 230 -12.18 3.34 27.45
C THR A 230 -13.01 3.05 26.21
N PRO A 231 -12.50 3.04 24.95
CA PRO A 231 -13.34 2.74 23.79
C PRO A 231 -13.96 1.32 23.82
N PHE A 232 -13.40 0.41 24.61
CA PHE A 232 -13.84 -0.98 24.70
C PHE A 232 -14.86 -1.22 25.83
N LEU A 233 -15.08 -0.23 26.70
CA LEU A 233 -16.03 -0.34 27.80
C LEU A 233 -17.43 0.15 27.38
N PRO A 234 -18.52 -0.43 27.91
CA PRO A 234 -19.85 0.16 27.79
C PRO A 234 -19.92 1.53 28.49
N PRO A 235 -20.67 2.52 27.97
CA PRO A 235 -21.50 2.49 26.76
C PRO A 235 -20.78 2.82 25.45
N ALA A 236 -19.48 3.12 25.44
CA ALA A 236 -18.76 3.54 24.23
C ALA A 236 -18.50 2.42 23.19
N PHE A 237 -18.64 1.16 23.57
CA PHE A 237 -18.37 0.01 22.71
C PHE A 237 -19.03 0.05 21.31
N PRO A 238 -20.31 0.46 21.14
CA PRO A 238 -20.91 0.62 19.81
C PRO A 238 -20.23 1.70 18.96
N LEU A 239 -19.75 2.79 19.56
CA LEU A 239 -19.02 3.84 18.86
C LEU A 239 -17.69 3.31 18.30
N TYR A 240 -17.03 2.41 19.03
CA TYR A 240 -15.83 1.74 18.54
C TYR A 240 -16.10 0.89 17.29
N PHE A 241 -17.23 0.18 17.21
CA PHE A 241 -17.60 -0.55 15.98
C PHE A 241 -17.87 0.39 14.80
N LEU A 242 -18.60 1.47 15.02
CA LEU A 242 -18.83 2.48 13.98
C LEU A 242 -17.52 3.09 13.50
N TYR A 243 -16.58 3.35 14.43
CA TYR A 243 -15.22 3.75 14.11
C TYR A 243 -14.54 2.73 13.19
N ARG A 244 -14.55 1.43 13.52
CA ARG A 244 -13.93 0.39 12.68
C ARG A 244 -14.56 0.30 11.29
N LEU A 245 -15.89 0.39 11.20
CA LEU A 245 -16.61 0.37 9.93
C LEU A 245 -16.24 1.58 9.06
N SER A 246 -16.26 2.77 9.66
CA SER A 246 -15.86 4.03 9.01
C SER A 246 -14.41 3.96 8.51
N TRP A 247 -13.50 3.46 9.35
CA TRP A 247 -12.09 3.31 9.01
C TRP A 247 -11.87 2.35 7.84
N ARG A 248 -12.53 1.17 7.86
CA ARG A 248 -12.49 0.19 6.77
C ARG A 248 -13.01 0.79 5.45
N ARG A 249 -14.12 1.52 5.49
CA ARG A 249 -14.66 2.22 4.30
C ARG A 249 -13.69 3.28 3.78
N GLY A 250 -13.10 4.08 4.67
CA GLY A 250 -12.08 5.06 4.30
C GLY A 250 -10.83 4.42 3.68
N ARG A 251 -10.36 3.28 4.20
CA ARG A 251 -9.24 2.51 3.63
C ARG A 251 -9.59 1.99 2.23
N ARG A 252 -10.78 1.40 2.06
CA ARG A 252 -11.27 0.89 0.76
C ARG A 252 -11.30 1.99 -0.29
N LEU A 253 -11.87 3.15 0.02
CA LEU A 253 -11.92 4.29 -0.90
C LEU A 253 -10.51 4.80 -1.28
N ARG A 254 -9.56 4.81 -0.35
CA ARG A 254 -8.17 5.19 -0.67
C ARG A 254 -7.49 4.18 -1.59
N ALA A 255 -7.79 2.89 -1.45
CA ALA A 255 -7.31 1.86 -2.37
C ALA A 255 -7.97 1.99 -3.75
N GLU A 256 -9.29 2.17 -3.80
CA GLU A 256 -10.04 2.39 -5.05
C GLU A 256 -9.57 3.63 -5.80
N ARG A 257 -9.24 4.71 -5.09
CA ARG A 257 -8.59 5.89 -5.68
C ARG A 257 -7.27 5.54 -6.36
N ASP A 258 -6.40 4.80 -5.66
CA ASP A 258 -5.08 4.44 -6.20
C ASP A 258 -5.22 3.48 -7.39
N LEU A 259 -6.21 2.58 -7.38
CA LEU A 259 -6.54 1.70 -8.51
C LEU A 259 -7.15 2.45 -9.69
N ALA A 260 -8.01 3.43 -9.46
CA ALA A 260 -8.56 4.26 -10.54
C ALA A 260 -7.46 5.08 -11.25
N ASN A 261 -6.44 5.51 -10.49
CA ASN A 261 -5.26 6.19 -11.04
C ASN A 261 -4.22 5.25 -11.65
N LEU A 262 -4.35 3.94 -11.44
CA LEU A 262 -3.33 2.97 -11.82
C LEU A 262 -3.05 2.98 -13.33
N PRO A 263 -4.03 2.81 -14.24
CA PRO A 263 -3.74 2.81 -15.68
C PRO A 263 -3.37 4.20 -16.21
N LEU A 264 -3.86 5.27 -15.56
CA LEU A 264 -3.53 6.66 -15.93
C LEU A 264 -2.05 6.99 -15.80
N ARG A 265 -1.24 6.20 -15.07
CA ARG A 265 0.19 6.45 -14.93
C ARG A 265 0.97 6.34 -16.24
N TRP A 266 0.40 5.69 -17.26
CA TRP A 266 1.00 5.52 -18.58
C TRP A 266 0.71 6.69 -19.52
N PHE A 267 -0.30 7.50 -19.19
CA PHE A 267 -0.75 8.59 -20.05
C PHE A 267 -0.46 9.92 -19.34
N PRO A 268 0.29 10.85 -19.96
CA PRO A 268 0.49 12.17 -19.39
C PRO A 268 -0.86 12.88 -19.16
N SER A 269 -0.87 13.90 -18.30
CA SER A 269 -2.06 14.67 -17.98
C SER A 269 -2.69 15.25 -19.25
N GLN A 270 -3.68 14.54 -19.79
CA GLN A 270 -4.50 14.93 -20.95
C GLN A 270 -4.81 16.43 -20.93
N THR A 271 -4.29 17.14 -21.93
CA THR A 271 -4.59 18.56 -22.21
C THR A 271 -5.46 18.73 -23.45
N GLY A 272 -5.66 17.68 -24.25
CA GLY A 272 -6.56 17.67 -25.40
C GLY A 272 -7.63 16.61 -25.24
N GLY A 273 -8.89 16.96 -25.48
CA GLY A 273 -10.05 16.06 -25.40
C GLY A 273 -10.10 14.99 -26.49
N ALA A 274 -8.97 14.36 -26.80
CA ALA A 274 -8.91 13.25 -27.72
C ALA A 274 -9.52 12.00 -27.07
N ASP A 275 -10.33 11.27 -27.84
CA ASP A 275 -11.01 10.06 -27.38
C ASP A 275 -10.10 8.82 -27.39
N ARG A 276 -8.87 8.95 -27.92
CA ARG A 276 -7.90 7.86 -28.05
C ARG A 276 -6.48 8.36 -27.80
N PHE A 277 -5.75 7.60 -27.00
CA PHE A 277 -4.31 7.75 -26.82
C PHE A 277 -3.66 6.37 -26.82
N VAL A 278 -2.51 6.26 -27.51
CA VAL A 278 -1.71 5.04 -27.53
C VAL A 278 -0.28 5.40 -27.09
N THR A 279 0.31 4.55 -26.26
CA THR A 279 1.69 4.67 -25.81
C THR A 279 2.37 3.30 -25.90
N LEU A 280 3.69 3.25 -25.68
CA LEU A 280 4.45 2.00 -25.64
C LEU A 280 4.79 1.67 -24.18
N LEU A 281 4.54 0.43 -23.81
CA LEU A 281 4.99 -0.14 -22.55
C LEU A 281 6.51 -0.41 -22.59
N PRO A 282 7.14 -0.70 -21.44
CA PRO A 282 8.60 -0.93 -21.37
C PRO A 282 9.08 -2.14 -22.20
N ASP A 283 8.18 -3.06 -22.53
CA ASP A 283 8.38 -4.21 -23.42
C ASP A 283 8.00 -3.91 -24.88
N LEU A 284 7.77 -2.64 -25.21
CA LEU A 284 7.36 -2.14 -26.53
C LEU A 284 5.95 -2.57 -26.96
N GLU A 285 5.14 -3.14 -26.07
CA GLU A 285 3.73 -3.41 -26.36
C GLU A 285 2.94 -2.09 -26.49
N SER A 286 2.11 -2.00 -27.52
CA SER A 286 1.20 -0.85 -27.69
C SER A 286 0.09 -0.92 -26.65
N TYR A 287 -0.04 0.13 -25.84
CA TYR A 287 -1.03 0.23 -24.77
C TYR A 287 -1.90 1.47 -24.97
N ALA A 288 -3.21 1.25 -24.99
CA ALA A 288 -4.18 2.28 -25.34
C ALA A 288 -5.05 2.67 -24.16
N MET A 289 -5.47 3.94 -24.19
CA MET A 289 -6.53 4.52 -23.39
C MET A 289 -7.59 5.06 -24.34
N LEU A 290 -8.80 4.54 -24.20
CA LEU A 290 -9.95 4.89 -25.02
C LEU A 290 -11.04 5.49 -24.15
N ARG A 291 -11.65 6.57 -24.65
CA ARG A 291 -12.86 7.18 -24.11
C ARG A 291 -13.96 7.01 -25.13
N GLY A 292 -15.10 6.47 -24.72
CA GLY A 292 -16.19 6.20 -25.65
C GLY A 292 -17.48 5.78 -24.98
N THR A 293 -18.44 5.41 -25.81
CA THR A 293 -19.74 4.90 -25.35
C THR A 293 -19.81 3.40 -25.60
N LEU A 294 -20.26 2.67 -24.59
CA LEU A 294 -20.45 1.24 -24.70
C LEU A 294 -21.73 0.93 -25.48
N VAL A 295 -21.62 0.34 -26.68
CA VAL A 295 -22.77 0.03 -27.56
C VAL A 295 -23.49 -1.23 -27.08
N ASP A 296 -22.73 -2.29 -26.83
CA ASP A 296 -23.20 -3.57 -26.27
C ASP A 296 -22.27 -3.99 -25.11
N ASP A 297 -22.43 -5.18 -24.53
CA ASP A 297 -21.61 -5.62 -23.40
C ASP A 297 -20.11 -5.75 -23.70
N ARG A 298 -19.69 -5.67 -24.97
CA ARG A 298 -18.32 -5.93 -25.43
C ARG A 298 -17.79 -4.94 -26.46
N THR A 299 -18.57 -4.00 -26.96
CA THR A 299 -18.18 -3.11 -28.06
C THR A 299 -18.19 -1.67 -27.59
N LEU A 300 -17.02 -1.05 -27.64
CA LEU A 300 -16.81 0.36 -27.31
C LEU A 300 -16.70 1.18 -28.59
N GLU A 301 -17.54 2.20 -28.76
CA GLU A 301 -17.35 3.21 -29.80
C GLU A 301 -16.56 4.40 -29.26
N ALA A 302 -15.35 4.60 -29.79
CA ALA A 302 -14.43 5.65 -29.36
C ALA A 302 -13.76 6.30 -30.58
N GLY A 303 -13.94 7.62 -30.77
CA GLY A 303 -13.30 8.36 -31.86
C GLY A 303 -13.60 7.82 -33.26
N GLY A 304 -14.82 7.31 -33.50
CA GLY A 304 -15.23 6.72 -34.78
C GLY A 304 -14.75 5.27 -35.01
N LEU A 305 -14.15 4.63 -34.00
CA LEU A 305 -13.74 3.23 -34.05
C LEU A 305 -14.60 2.37 -33.13
N SER A 306 -15.01 1.19 -33.61
CA SER A 306 -15.61 0.15 -32.79
C SER A 306 -14.50 -0.78 -32.27
N VAL A 307 -14.32 -0.80 -30.96
CA VAL A 307 -13.25 -1.57 -30.29
C VAL A 307 -13.87 -2.68 -29.45
N ARG A 308 -13.43 -3.91 -29.68
CA ARG A 308 -13.87 -5.07 -28.89
C ARG A 308 -13.15 -5.13 -27.55
N LEU A 309 -13.91 -5.26 -26.47
CA LEU A 309 -13.47 -5.48 -25.11
C LEU A 309 -13.44 -6.99 -24.81
N PRO A 310 -12.56 -7.42 -23.89
CA PRO A 310 -12.45 -8.82 -23.50
C PRO A 310 -13.63 -9.26 -22.63
N GLU A 311 -13.84 -10.58 -22.57
CA GLU A 311 -14.96 -11.18 -21.86
C GLU A 311 -14.95 -10.83 -20.35
N GLY A 312 -16.16 -10.64 -19.78
CA GLY A 312 -16.33 -10.37 -18.35
C GLY A 312 -16.38 -8.87 -17.97
N CYS A 313 -16.28 -7.96 -18.95
CA CYS A 313 -16.52 -6.53 -18.73
C CYS A 313 -18.02 -6.24 -18.60
N THR A 314 -18.62 -6.51 -17.44
CA THR A 314 -20.05 -6.23 -17.22
C THR A 314 -20.29 -4.76 -16.85
N LEU A 315 -20.63 -3.94 -17.84
CA LEU A 315 -21.10 -2.57 -17.66
C LEU A 315 -22.44 -2.38 -18.39
N ALA A 316 -23.23 -1.40 -17.95
CA ALA A 316 -24.49 -1.08 -18.61
C ALA A 316 -24.23 -0.43 -19.98
N SER A 317 -24.91 -0.93 -21.02
CA SER A 317 -24.91 -0.31 -22.35
C SER A 317 -25.38 1.15 -22.29
N GLY A 318 -24.84 1.99 -23.18
CA GLY A 318 -25.10 3.42 -23.27
C GLY A 318 -24.33 4.28 -22.28
N SER A 319 -23.48 3.69 -21.43
CA SER A 319 -22.64 4.45 -20.51
C SER A 319 -21.35 4.94 -21.15
N GLU A 320 -20.92 6.15 -20.78
CA GLU A 320 -19.58 6.63 -21.09
C GLU A 320 -18.56 5.85 -20.26
N VAL A 321 -17.58 5.25 -20.95
CA VAL A 321 -16.57 4.39 -20.34
C VAL A 321 -15.17 4.79 -20.80
N TRP A 322 -14.22 4.51 -19.91
CA TRP A 322 -12.80 4.58 -20.16
C TRP A 322 -12.23 3.16 -20.16
N ALA A 323 -11.63 2.76 -21.26
CA ALA A 323 -11.00 1.45 -21.41
C ALA A 323 -9.49 1.58 -21.56
N PHE A 324 -8.77 0.65 -20.93
CA PHE A 324 -7.32 0.58 -20.89
C PHE A 324 -6.90 -0.85 -21.16
N GLY A 325 -5.94 -1.05 -22.07
CA GLY A 325 -5.48 -2.40 -22.42
C GLY A 325 -4.43 -2.38 -23.52
N ALA A 326 -3.90 -3.55 -23.83
CA ALA A 326 -3.03 -3.73 -24.98
C ALA A 326 -3.82 -3.51 -26.27
N TRP A 327 -3.31 -2.67 -27.15
CA TRP A 327 -3.89 -2.37 -28.45
C TRP A 327 -3.52 -3.46 -29.44
N ARG A 328 -4.53 -4.13 -30.01
CA ARG A 328 -4.36 -5.14 -31.05
C ARG A 328 -5.21 -4.76 -32.26
N GLU A 329 -4.59 -4.79 -33.43
CA GLU A 329 -5.25 -4.58 -34.72
C GLU A 329 -5.07 -5.84 -35.55
N ASP A 330 -6.17 -6.47 -35.93
CA ASP A 330 -6.21 -7.71 -36.69
C ASP A 330 -7.21 -7.63 -37.85
N ALA A 331 -7.35 -8.71 -38.62
CA ALA A 331 -8.29 -8.77 -39.74
C ALA A 331 -9.77 -8.64 -39.32
N ALA A 332 -10.09 -8.89 -38.05
CA ALA A 332 -11.43 -8.75 -37.48
C ALA A 332 -11.69 -7.33 -36.90
N GLY A 333 -10.67 -6.47 -36.85
CA GLY A 333 -10.75 -5.08 -36.46
C GLY A 333 -9.82 -4.72 -35.32
N VAL A 334 -10.24 -3.76 -34.50
CA VAL A 334 -9.48 -3.26 -33.35
C VAL A 334 -10.03 -3.88 -32.07
N SER A 335 -9.13 -4.36 -31.20
CA SER A 335 -9.50 -4.86 -29.88
C SER A 335 -8.54 -4.39 -28.79
N LEU A 336 -9.04 -4.39 -27.55
CA LEU A 336 -8.21 -4.30 -26.36
C LEU A 336 -8.03 -5.70 -25.76
N ALA A 337 -6.79 -6.06 -25.44
CA ALA A 337 -6.44 -7.33 -24.80
C ALA A 337 -5.81 -7.13 -23.42
N GLU A 338 -5.69 -8.22 -22.66
CA GLU A 338 -4.84 -8.26 -21.47
C GLU A 338 -3.38 -8.01 -21.89
N PRO A 339 -2.67 -7.04 -21.27
CA PRO A 339 -1.27 -6.77 -21.59
C PRO A 339 -0.36 -7.94 -21.26
N ASP A 340 0.69 -8.11 -22.07
CA ASP A 340 1.76 -9.07 -21.80
C ASP A 340 2.63 -8.60 -20.61
N ASP A 341 2.78 -7.27 -20.44
CA ASP A 341 3.39 -6.67 -19.26
C ASP A 341 2.52 -6.92 -18.01
N PRO A 342 2.99 -7.72 -17.02
CA PRO A 342 2.20 -8.04 -15.84
C PRO A 342 1.92 -6.85 -14.90
N LEU A 343 2.62 -5.73 -15.08
CA LEU A 343 2.37 -4.53 -14.30
C LEU A 343 1.38 -3.61 -15.02
N ALA A 344 1.17 -3.74 -16.34
CA ALA A 344 0.08 -3.05 -17.03
C ALA A 344 -1.25 -3.76 -16.78
N GLU A 345 -2.35 -3.01 -16.76
CA GLU A 345 -3.65 -3.55 -16.36
C GLU A 345 -4.66 -3.35 -17.48
N LEU A 346 -5.43 -4.40 -17.75
CA LEU A 346 -6.68 -4.29 -18.48
C LEU A 346 -7.76 -3.79 -17.53
N ALA A 347 -8.34 -2.62 -17.85
CA ALA A 347 -9.35 -2.00 -17.02
C ALA A 347 -10.42 -1.30 -17.86
N VAL A 348 -11.68 -1.50 -17.50
CA VAL A 348 -12.81 -0.75 -18.04
C VAL A 348 -13.54 -0.07 -16.88
N VAL A 349 -13.70 1.24 -16.96
CA VAL A 349 -14.21 2.09 -15.88
C VAL A 349 -15.34 2.95 -16.42
N ALA A 350 -16.50 2.92 -15.77
CA ALA A 350 -17.58 3.85 -16.05
C ALA A 350 -17.24 5.27 -15.57
N GLY A 351 -17.39 6.25 -16.47
CA GLY A 351 -17.04 7.66 -16.27
C GLY A 351 -15.53 7.92 -16.13
N ASP A 352 -15.16 9.20 -15.98
CA ASP A 352 -13.74 9.59 -15.90
C ASP A 352 -13.05 8.97 -14.65
N PRO A 353 -11.99 8.16 -14.83
CA PRO A 353 -11.22 7.59 -13.74
C PRO A 353 -10.62 8.64 -12.80
N ARG A 354 -10.30 9.85 -13.29
CA ARG A 354 -9.82 10.97 -12.46
C ARG A 354 -10.90 11.51 -11.56
N GLU A 355 -12.11 11.71 -12.07
CA GLU A 355 -13.27 12.08 -11.27
C GLU A 355 -13.61 11.00 -10.24
N ARG A 356 -13.54 9.72 -10.64
CA ARG A 356 -13.70 8.60 -9.71
C ARG A 356 -12.65 8.65 -8.60
N ALA A 357 -11.38 8.86 -8.95
CA ALA A 357 -10.31 9.00 -7.97
C ALA A 357 -10.54 10.21 -7.03
N ALA A 358 -11.00 11.35 -7.56
CA ALA A 358 -11.32 12.54 -6.78
C ALA A 358 -12.50 12.29 -5.81
N ARG A 359 -13.57 11.64 -6.29
CA ARG A 359 -14.71 11.22 -5.46
C ARG A 359 -14.26 10.28 -4.35
N CYS A 360 -13.51 9.23 -4.67
CA CYS A 360 -12.92 8.30 -3.69
C CYS A 360 -12.03 9.03 -2.67
N SER A 361 -11.22 10.00 -3.10
CA SER A 361 -10.38 10.83 -2.22
C SER A 361 -11.21 11.68 -1.26
N SER A 362 -12.28 12.33 -1.75
CA SER A 362 -13.19 13.12 -0.91
C SER A 362 -13.93 12.24 0.11
N GLY A 363 -14.45 11.09 -0.32
CA GLY A 363 -15.13 10.14 0.56
C GLY A 363 -14.18 9.57 1.61
N ALA A 364 -12.95 9.22 1.23
CA ALA A 364 -11.93 8.78 2.18
C ALA A 364 -11.64 9.80 3.28
N ARG A 365 -11.58 11.10 2.94
CA ARG A 365 -11.41 12.18 3.93
C ARG A 365 -12.60 12.29 4.88
N ARG A 366 -13.83 12.17 4.37
CA ARG A 366 -15.05 12.18 5.19
C ARG A 366 -15.06 11.01 6.19
N TYR A 367 -14.75 9.80 5.74
CA TYR A 367 -14.68 8.63 6.62
C TYR A 367 -13.52 8.71 7.63
N LEU A 368 -12.39 9.32 7.26
CA LEU A 368 -11.30 9.59 8.21
C LEU A 368 -11.76 10.56 9.32
N ALA A 369 -12.40 11.67 8.95
CA ALA A 369 -12.95 12.63 9.91
C ALA A 369 -14.02 11.99 10.81
N ALA A 370 -14.96 11.24 10.23
CA ALA A 370 -15.97 10.50 10.98
C ALA A 370 -15.34 9.48 11.95
N SER A 371 -14.30 8.76 11.52
CA SER A 371 -13.56 7.83 12.38
C SER A 371 -12.92 8.56 13.58
N ALA A 372 -12.29 9.73 13.34
CA ALA A 372 -11.68 10.53 14.39
C ALA A 372 -12.73 11.06 15.40
N VAL A 373 -13.88 11.53 14.92
CA VAL A 373 -14.98 11.98 15.78
C VAL A 373 -15.54 10.82 16.62
N LEU A 374 -15.78 9.65 16.00
CA LEU A 374 -16.35 8.49 16.68
C LEU A 374 -15.43 7.96 17.79
N ILE A 375 -14.12 7.84 17.52
CA ILE A 375 -13.18 7.39 18.56
C ILE A 375 -12.99 8.45 19.65
N GLY A 376 -12.98 9.74 19.28
CA GLY A 376 -12.92 10.84 20.26
C GLY A 376 -14.14 10.86 21.17
N LEU A 377 -15.34 10.68 20.62
CA LEU A 377 -16.58 10.58 21.39
C LEU A 377 -16.58 9.33 22.30
N ALA A 378 -16.11 8.19 21.79
CA ALA A 378 -15.99 6.95 22.57
C ALA A 378 -15.09 7.14 23.80
N VAL A 379 -13.95 7.81 23.62
CA VAL A 379 -13.06 8.16 24.74
C VAL A 379 -13.73 9.17 25.68
N ALA A 380 -14.30 10.24 25.15
CA ALA A 380 -14.90 11.31 25.96
C ALA A 380 -16.05 10.84 26.85
N VAL A 381 -16.98 10.03 26.31
CA VAL A 381 -18.14 9.50 27.05
C VAL A 381 -17.69 8.66 28.25
N ASN A 382 -16.76 7.74 28.02
CA ASN A 382 -16.31 6.84 29.08
C ASN A 382 -15.34 7.51 30.06
N LEU A 383 -14.51 8.44 29.59
CA LEU A 383 -13.67 9.24 30.49
C LEU A 383 -14.53 10.11 31.41
N PHE A 384 -15.60 10.73 30.87
CA PHE A 384 -16.58 11.46 31.66
C PHE A 384 -17.24 10.55 32.72
N LEU A 385 -17.66 9.34 32.34
CA LEU A 385 -18.23 8.37 33.28
C LEU A 385 -17.24 8.01 34.40
N VAL A 386 -15.97 7.73 34.06
CA VAL A 386 -14.93 7.42 35.03
C VAL A 386 -14.70 8.59 36.00
N LEU A 387 -14.60 9.81 35.48
CA LEU A 387 -14.43 11.01 36.30
C LEU A 387 -15.65 11.27 37.19
N PHE A 388 -16.87 11.07 36.67
CA PHE A 388 -18.10 11.21 37.43
C PHE A 388 -18.19 10.20 38.58
N LEU A 389 -17.89 8.92 38.32
CA LEU A 389 -17.85 7.87 39.34
C LEU A 389 -16.76 8.14 40.38
N ALA A 390 -15.56 8.54 39.95
CA ALA A 390 -14.47 8.88 40.86
C ALA A 390 -14.84 10.07 41.76
N ALA A 391 -15.47 11.11 41.20
CA ALA A 391 -15.95 12.26 41.97
C ALA A 391 -16.98 11.86 43.03
N ARG A 392 -17.89 10.93 42.70
CA ARG A 392 -18.91 10.40 43.63
C ARG A 392 -18.37 9.47 44.71
N LEU A 393 -17.21 8.84 44.49
CA LEU A 393 -16.57 7.98 45.48
C LEU A 393 -15.69 8.77 46.46
N ILE A 394 -15.25 9.97 46.07
CA ILE A 394 -14.30 10.80 46.85
C ILE A 394 -15.01 11.90 47.63
N GLY A 395 -16.13 12.42 47.14
CA GLY A 395 -17.00 13.38 47.83
C GLY A 395 -18.17 12.68 48.48
#